data_AF-A0A5C5AFQ6-F1
#
_entry.id   AF-A0A5C5AFQ6-F1
#
_cell.length_a   1.000
_cell.length_b   1.000
_cell.length_c   1.000
_cell.angle_alpha   90.00
_cell.angle_beta   90.00
_cell.angle_gamma   90.00
#
_symmetry.space_group_name_H-M   'P 1'
#
loop_
_entity.id
_entity.type
_entity.pdbx_description
1 polymer ?
#
loop_
_entity_poly.entity_id
_entity_poly.type
_entity_poly.pdbx_seq_one_letter_code
_entity_poly.pdbx_strand_id
1 'polypeptide(L)'
;RDSNIGTAIAHVASAKIQMRNFFMKPKIAFPMIITAGILGALAGLFEIVGTPYSAGFGLGGFVGPLKYLSLVGWTPYTLTIAITLFIALPILLNVVLLRIFSMKLKWITSEDYKVHYE
;
A
#
# COMPACT_ATOMS: atom_id res chain seq x y z
N ARG A 1 -4.39 -24.74 -0.37
CA ARG A 1 -3.77 -25.29 -1.61
C ARG A 1 -3.72 -24.14 -2.61
N ASP A 2 -2.63 -24.06 -3.34
CA ASP A 2 -2.30 -23.10 -4.40
C ASP A 2 -1.76 -21.73 -3.94
N SER A 3 -0.49 -21.76 -3.48
CA SER A 3 0.47 -20.65 -3.62
C SER A 3 0.75 -20.40 -5.12
N ASN A 4 -0.30 -20.08 -5.87
CA ASN A 4 -0.20 -19.80 -7.29
C ASN A 4 0.26 -18.34 -7.42
N ILE A 5 1.34 -18.10 -8.14
CA ILE A 5 1.87 -16.75 -8.39
C ILE A 5 0.75 -15.82 -8.92
N GLY A 6 -0.22 -16.36 -9.66
CA GLY A 6 -1.40 -15.64 -10.11
C GLY A 6 -2.29 -15.08 -8.98
N THR A 7 -2.52 -15.83 -7.89
CA THR A 7 -3.31 -15.33 -6.75
C THR A 7 -2.53 -14.32 -5.91
N ALA A 8 -1.20 -14.44 -5.84
CA ALA A 8 -0.34 -13.45 -5.19
C ALA A 8 -0.30 -12.12 -5.96
N ILE A 9 -0.17 -12.16 -7.29
CA ILE A 9 -0.20 -10.97 -8.15
C ILE A 9 -1.57 -10.30 -8.09
N ALA A 10 -2.65 -11.09 -8.12
CA ALA A 10 -4.01 -10.56 -7.97
C ALA A 10 -4.22 -9.87 -6.62
N HIS A 11 -3.58 -10.36 -5.55
CA HIS A 11 -3.61 -9.74 -4.22
C HIS A 11 -2.93 -8.36 -4.18
N VAL A 12 -1.81 -8.20 -4.88
CA VAL A 12 -1.10 -6.91 -4.97
C VAL A 12 -1.85 -5.92 -5.84
N ALA A 13 -2.49 -6.40 -6.91
CA ALA A 13 -3.24 -5.56 -7.85
C ALA A 13 -4.64 -5.18 -7.36
N SER A 14 -5.26 -6.01 -6.50
CA SER A 14 -6.65 -5.86 -6.07
C SER A 14 -6.75 -5.60 -4.57
N ALA A 15 -6.88 -4.32 -4.22
CA ALA A 15 -7.23 -3.88 -2.86
C ALA A 15 -8.56 -4.49 -2.35
N LYS A 16 -9.41 -5.02 -3.25
CA LYS A 16 -10.69 -5.63 -2.89
C LYS A 16 -10.56 -6.94 -2.12
N ILE A 17 -9.48 -7.71 -2.32
CA ILE A 17 -9.37 -9.04 -1.73
C ILE A 17 -9.15 -8.97 -0.21
N GLN A 18 -8.46 -7.93 0.27
CA GLN A 18 -8.26 -7.69 1.70
C GLN A 18 -9.36 -6.82 2.34
N MET A 19 -10.31 -6.31 1.55
CA MET A 19 -11.39 -5.43 2.01
C MET A 19 -12.31 -6.13 3.02
N ARG A 20 -12.66 -7.41 2.80
CA ARG A 20 -13.44 -8.20 3.76
C ARG A 20 -12.75 -8.26 5.11
N ASN A 21 -11.45 -8.51 5.11
CA ASN A 21 -10.68 -8.61 6.35
C ASN A 21 -10.52 -7.25 7.05
N PHE A 22 -10.38 -6.17 6.28
CA PHE A 22 -10.34 -4.80 6.78
C PHE A 22 -11.62 -4.45 7.57
N PHE A 23 -12.79 -4.77 7.02
CA PHE A 23 -14.08 -4.51 7.67
C PHE A 23 -14.35 -5.45 8.85
N MET A 24 -14.01 -6.73 8.72
CA MET A 24 -14.26 -7.72 9.77
C MET A 24 -13.30 -7.59 10.95
N LYS A 25 -12.09 -7.05 10.73
CA LYS A 25 -11.05 -6.90 11.76
C LYS A 25 -10.46 -5.48 11.72
N PRO A 26 -11.13 -4.46 12.29
CA PRO A 26 -10.63 -3.09 12.29
C PRO A 26 -9.24 -2.91 12.93
N LYS A 27 -8.78 -3.89 13.72
CA LYS A 27 -7.41 -3.93 14.25
C LYS A 27 -6.33 -3.91 13.16
N ILE A 28 -6.59 -4.51 11.99
CA ILE A 28 -5.63 -4.48 10.86
C ILE A 28 -5.65 -3.12 10.13
N ALA A 29 -6.70 -2.31 10.30
CA ALA A 29 -6.77 -0.97 9.73
C ALA A 29 -5.79 0.00 10.40
N PHE A 30 -5.48 -0.19 11.68
CA PHE A 30 -4.65 0.72 12.45
C PHE A 30 -3.24 0.94 11.88
N PRO A 31 -2.42 -0.11 11.62
CA PRO A 31 -1.11 0.07 10.98
C PRO A 31 -1.24 0.61 9.55
N MET A 32 -2.31 0.28 8.83
CA MET A 32 -2.56 0.81 7.49
C MET A 32 -2.86 2.31 7.50
N ILE A 33 -3.66 2.81 8.45
CA ILE A 33 -3.96 4.23 8.61
C ILE A 33 -2.69 5.02 8.94
N ILE A 34 -1.83 4.49 9.82
CA ILE A 34 -0.54 5.12 10.14
C ILE A 34 0.33 5.20 8.89
N THR A 35 0.42 4.11 8.13
CA THR A 35 1.18 4.07 6.87
C THR A 35 0.63 5.10 5.87
N ALA A 36 -0.70 5.16 5.69
CA ALA A 36 -1.35 6.10 4.80
C ALA A 36 -1.16 7.56 5.23
N GLY A 37 -1.20 7.84 6.53
CA GLY A 37 -0.94 9.17 7.08
C GLY A 37 0.49 9.65 6.83
N ILE A 38 1.49 8.78 7.06
CA ILE A 38 2.89 9.10 6.80
C ILE A 38 3.12 9.31 5.30
N LEU A 39 2.59 8.43 4.44
CA LEU A 39 2.70 8.55 3.00
C LEU A 39 2.01 9.81 2.47
N GLY A 40 0.84 10.16 3.00
CA GLY A 40 0.12 11.39 2.65
C GLY A 40 0.89 12.65 3.04
N ALA A 41 1.47 12.67 4.26
CA ALA A 41 2.31 13.78 4.71
C ALA A 41 3.57 13.95 3.86
N LEU A 42 4.25 12.84 3.54
CA LEU A 42 5.42 12.86 2.66
C LEU A 42 5.04 13.27 1.23
N ALA A 43 3.93 12.77 0.69
CA ALA A 43 3.45 13.16 -0.63
C ALA A 43 3.14 14.67 -0.72
N GLY A 44 2.60 15.26 0.34
CA GLY A 44 2.41 16.71 0.45
C GLY A 44 3.74 17.48 0.53
N LEU A 45 4.72 16.95 1.29
CA LEU A 45 6.05 17.57 1.41
C LEU A 45 6.86 17.52 0.12
N PHE A 46 6.76 16.43 -0.63
CA PHE A 46 7.43 16.23 -1.93
C PHE A 46 6.62 16.79 -3.12
N GLU A 47 5.54 17.53 -2.84
CA GLU A 47 4.67 18.15 -3.85
C GLU A 47 4.24 17.16 -4.95
N ILE A 48 3.86 15.93 -4.57
CA ILE A 48 3.40 14.93 -5.54
C ILE A 48 2.09 15.41 -6.17
N VAL A 49 2.16 15.75 -7.45
CA VAL A 49 1.01 16.17 -8.24
C VAL A 49 0.29 14.95 -8.82
N GLY A 50 -1.02 14.90 -8.68
CA GLY A 50 -1.89 13.87 -9.25
C GLY A 50 -3.17 14.46 -9.83
N THR A 51 -3.98 13.63 -10.48
CA THR A 51 -5.34 14.04 -10.89
C THR A 51 -6.39 13.44 -9.95
N PRO A 52 -7.61 14.00 -9.90
CA PRO A 52 -8.72 13.40 -9.18
C PRO A 52 -8.96 11.93 -9.58
N TYR A 53 -8.68 11.59 -10.83
CA TYR A 53 -8.75 10.22 -11.35
C TYR A 53 -7.72 9.26 -10.72
N SER A 54 -6.47 9.70 -10.51
CA SER A 54 -5.41 8.82 -9.99
C SER A 54 -5.38 8.71 -8.47
N ALA A 55 -5.98 9.66 -7.74
CA ALA A 55 -5.94 9.75 -6.28
C ALA A 55 -6.52 8.52 -5.55
N GLY A 56 -7.45 7.79 -6.18
CA GLY A 56 -8.11 6.61 -5.60
C GLY A 56 -7.48 5.26 -5.94
N PHE A 57 -6.52 5.19 -6.87
CA PHE A 57 -5.99 3.91 -7.37
C PHE A 57 -4.72 3.44 -6.65
N GLY A 58 -3.97 4.34 -6.00
CA GLY A 58 -2.70 3.99 -5.35
C GLY A 58 -1.72 3.30 -6.32
N LEU A 59 -1.23 2.12 -5.94
CA LEU A 59 -0.43 1.24 -6.81
C LEU A 59 -1.25 0.37 -7.77
N GLY A 60 -2.58 0.34 -7.63
CA GLY A 60 -3.47 -0.45 -8.48
C GLY A 60 -3.30 -0.08 -9.94
N GLY A 61 -2.88 -1.05 -10.76
CA GLY A 61 -2.61 -0.86 -12.20
C GLY A 61 -1.51 0.16 -12.50
N PHE A 62 -0.67 0.51 -11.52
CA PHE A 62 0.37 1.55 -11.63
C PHE A 62 -0.15 2.95 -12.05
N VAL A 63 -1.45 3.21 -11.89
CA VAL A 63 -2.09 4.47 -12.34
C VAL A 63 -1.53 5.68 -11.60
N GLY A 64 -1.26 5.56 -10.29
CA GLY A 64 -0.64 6.61 -9.48
C GLY A 64 0.74 7.06 -10.00
N PRO A 65 1.77 6.18 -9.99
CA PRO A 65 3.12 6.56 -10.39
C PRO A 65 3.22 6.98 -11.86
N LEU A 66 2.50 6.29 -12.77
CA LEU A 66 2.50 6.66 -14.20
C LEU A 66 1.87 8.04 -14.42
N LYS A 67 0.81 8.38 -13.67
CA LYS A 67 0.18 9.70 -13.81
C LYS A 67 1.06 10.81 -13.26
N TYR A 68 1.72 10.59 -12.12
CA TYR A 68 2.70 11.52 -11.58
C TYR A 68 3.81 11.79 -12.61
N LEU A 69 4.46 10.75 -13.15
CA LEU A 69 5.51 10.90 -14.16
C LEU A 69 5.02 11.57 -15.45
N SER A 70 3.75 11.37 -15.84
CA SER A 70 3.14 12.07 -16.97
C SER A 70 2.92 13.57 -16.73
N LEU A 71 2.82 14.02 -15.47
CA LEU A 71 2.57 15.43 -15.12
C LEU A 71 3.85 16.21 -14.90
N VAL A 72 4.81 15.63 -14.17
CA VAL A 72 6.11 16.26 -13.87
C VAL A 72 7.21 15.92 -14.87
N GLY A 73 6.98 14.95 -15.75
CA GLY A 73 7.94 14.51 -16.76
C GLY A 73 8.83 13.35 -16.31
N TRP A 74 9.40 12.66 -17.29
CA TRP A 74 10.24 11.48 -17.11
C TRP A 74 11.69 11.90 -16.94
N THR A 75 12.11 12.14 -15.70
CA THR A 75 13.50 12.41 -15.35
C THR A 75 13.99 11.36 -14.35
N PRO A 76 15.31 11.12 -14.25
CA PRO A 76 15.84 10.21 -13.24
C PRO A 76 15.41 10.60 -11.82
N TYR A 77 15.32 11.90 -11.54
CA TYR A 77 14.88 12.43 -10.24
C TYR A 77 13.41 12.07 -9.94
N THR A 78 12.48 12.37 -10.86
CA THR A 78 11.05 12.09 -10.66
C THR A 78 10.78 10.58 -10.62
N LEU A 79 11.53 9.79 -11.37
CA LEU A 79 11.47 8.33 -11.32
C LEU A 79 11.91 7.77 -9.97
N THR A 80 13.00 8.28 -9.40
CA THR A 80 13.44 7.88 -8.05
C THR A 80 12.38 8.21 -7.02
N ILE A 81 11.81 9.42 -7.04
CA ILE A 81 10.72 9.81 -6.13
C ILE A 81 9.50 8.88 -6.28
N ALA A 82 9.10 8.60 -7.52
CA ALA A 82 7.95 7.73 -7.79
C ALA A 82 8.18 6.32 -7.24
N ILE A 83 9.34 5.71 -7.49
CA ILE A 83 9.66 4.36 -7.00
C ILE A 83 9.75 4.37 -5.46
N THR A 84 10.40 5.38 -4.88
CA THR A 84 10.57 5.46 -3.44
C THR A 84 9.23 5.64 -2.72
N LEU A 85 8.42 6.63 -3.10
CA LEU A 85 7.19 6.96 -2.38
C LEU A 85 6.02 6.01 -2.69
N PHE A 86 5.93 5.47 -3.91
CA PHE A 86 4.83 4.56 -4.26
C PHE A 86 5.15 3.10 -3.97
N ILE A 87 6.42 2.66 -3.96
CA ILE A 87 6.77 1.23 -3.79
C ILE A 87 7.62 1.00 -2.55
N ALA A 88 8.82 1.59 -2.48
CA ALA A 88 9.79 1.24 -1.44
C ALA A 88 9.31 1.63 -0.03
N LEU A 89 8.82 2.85 0.13
CA LEU A 89 8.44 3.42 1.42
C LEU A 89 7.15 2.79 2.00
N PRO A 90 6.08 2.54 1.20
CA PRO A 90 4.93 1.78 1.68
C PRO A 90 5.29 0.36 2.13
N ILE A 91 6.15 -0.35 1.40
CA ILE A 91 6.60 -1.70 1.77
C ILE A 91 7.39 -1.65 3.07
N LEU A 92 8.36 -0.74 3.17
CA LEU A 92 9.20 -0.60 4.36
C LEU A 92 8.38 -0.24 5.61
N LEU A 93 7.51 0.77 5.51
CA LEU A 93 6.63 1.19 6.60
C LEU A 93 5.71 0.06 7.03
N ASN A 94 5.09 -0.63 6.08
CA ASN A 94 4.17 -1.71 6.40
C ASN A 94 4.89 -2.88 7.07
N VAL A 95 6.07 -3.30 6.59
CA VAL A 95 6.88 -4.35 7.23
C VAL A 95 7.30 -3.95 8.65
N VAL A 96 7.76 -2.71 8.84
CA VAL A 96 8.18 -2.19 10.16
C VAL A 96 6.99 -2.12 11.11
N LEU A 97 5.86 -1.56 10.68
CA LEU A 97 4.66 -1.45 11.50
C LEU A 97 4.09 -2.83 11.82
N LEU A 98 3.96 -3.73 10.85
CA LEU A 98 3.52 -5.11 11.11
C LEU A 98 4.44 -5.82 12.11
N ARG A 99 5.76 -5.63 12.01
CA ARG A 99 6.71 -6.21 12.96
C ARG A 99 6.55 -5.59 14.36
N ILE A 100 6.34 -4.29 14.47
CA ILE A 100 6.10 -3.61 15.76
C ILE A 100 4.77 -4.07 16.39
N PHE A 101 3.68 -4.05 15.62
CA PHE A 101 2.33 -4.41 16.09
C PHE A 101 2.20 -5.91 16.41
N SER A 102 2.86 -6.77 15.64
CA SER A 102 2.85 -8.22 15.86
C SER A 102 3.80 -8.65 16.99
N MET A 103 5.06 -8.17 16.99
CA MET A 103 6.06 -8.66 17.96
C MET A 103 6.04 -7.94 19.30
N LYS A 104 5.82 -6.61 19.33
CA LYS A 104 5.88 -5.84 20.59
C LYS A 104 4.53 -5.68 21.28
N LEU A 105 3.43 -5.54 20.53
CA LEU A 105 2.10 -5.35 21.11
C LEU A 105 1.26 -6.64 21.24
N LYS A 106 1.64 -7.76 20.58
CA LYS A 106 0.81 -8.99 20.46
C LYS A 106 -0.64 -8.70 20.00
N TRP A 107 -0.88 -7.58 19.33
CA TRP A 107 -2.24 -7.13 18.97
C TRP A 107 -2.74 -7.69 17.65
N ILE A 108 -1.83 -8.17 16.81
CA ILE A 108 -2.13 -8.71 15.48
C ILE A 108 -1.44 -10.07 15.36
N THR A 109 -2.24 -11.11 15.19
CA THR A 109 -1.79 -12.50 15.07
C THR A 109 -1.76 -12.90 13.59
N SER A 110 -0.89 -13.83 13.16
CA SER A 110 -0.80 -14.24 11.75
C SER A 110 -2.10 -14.81 11.17
N GLU A 111 -3.04 -15.24 12.03
CA GLU A 111 -4.39 -15.64 11.66
C GLU A 111 -5.30 -14.48 11.25
N ASP A 112 -4.96 -13.26 11.66
CA ASP A 112 -5.73 -12.06 11.30
C ASP A 112 -5.57 -11.68 9.84
N TYR A 113 -4.57 -12.17 9.12
CA TYR A 113 -4.39 -11.97 7.68
C TYR A 113 -4.80 -13.17 6.83
N LYS A 114 -5.28 -14.27 7.45
CA LYS A 114 -5.76 -15.43 6.69
C LYS A 114 -7.09 -15.09 6.02
N VAL A 115 -7.10 -15.13 4.69
CA VAL A 115 -8.32 -15.01 3.88
C VAL A 115 -9.02 -16.37 3.89
N HIS A 116 -10.18 -16.46 4.54
CA HIS A 116 -11.05 -17.63 4.46
C HIS A 116 -11.87 -17.56 3.18
N TYR A 117 -11.61 -18.47 2.26
CA TYR A 117 -12.45 -18.73 1.09
C TYR A 117 -13.46 -19.80 1.50
N GLU A 118 -14.74 -19.42 1.56
CA GLU A 118 -15.87 -20.36 1.42
C GLU A 118 -16.21 -20.49 -0.06
#